data_AF-A0A2V8HZF6-F1
#
_entry.id   AF-A0A2V8HZF6-F1
#
_cell.length_a   1.000
_cell.length_b   1.000
_cell.length_c   1.000
_cell.angle_alpha   90.00
_cell.angle_beta   90.00
_cell.angle_gamma   90.00
#
_symmetry.space_group_name_H-M   'P 1'
#
loop_
_entity.id
_entity.type
_entity.pdbx_description
1 polymer ?
#
loop_
_entity_poly.entity_id
_entity_poly.type
_entity_poly.pdbx_seq_one_letter_code
_entity_poly.pdbx_strand_id
1 'polypeptide(L)'
;MKPVEDVFSSNAFRRVVLPGIVLTAGFHPFVSGRIPTLTNLYGIGPTAAIVAEIIVFGLGVSSAIQWIYYVYEGFRLEWITAPAGRIARARVERSNERLNQIYGEREFDALEPSEQASVTKIYEDLLDFPLAMGNDGVARHFAERPTRLGNIIATYELYAGSRYGIDGTFFWNHFLNLAGDTSRKAFDDAYAFAESLVLASFAGAIVALVHLIVLIGFGVGALNQSLIFFHIQPGPAVSAWLALFGLFVWLWFYQVSLPAHRTAGAMFEAIVDGVFPKFVEWATALRVPPSDETIKKVEALNEYLKNLDRPSQTTRRAWLPSSGEIDEPRDGA
;
A
#
# COMPACT_ATOMS: atom_id res chain seq x y z
N MET A 1 36.33 14.27 -3.39
CA MET A 1 35.10 14.52 -2.60
C MET A 1 33.94 14.56 -3.57
N LYS A 2 32.87 13.81 -3.32
CA LYS A 2 31.63 14.01 -4.09
C LYS A 2 31.09 15.41 -3.76
N PRO A 3 30.55 16.15 -4.73
CA PRO A 3 29.94 17.44 -4.46
C PRO A 3 28.89 17.30 -3.35
N VAL A 4 28.81 18.30 -2.48
CA VAL A 4 27.88 18.33 -1.33
C VAL A 4 26.42 18.09 -1.77
N GLU A 5 26.10 18.50 -3.00
CA GLU A 5 24.84 18.25 -3.69
C GLU A 5 24.48 16.75 -3.79
N ASP A 6 25.46 15.86 -4.04
CA ASP A 6 25.23 14.42 -4.15
C ASP A 6 24.83 13.78 -2.81
N VAL A 7 25.27 14.36 -1.70
CA VAL A 7 24.94 13.88 -0.35
C VAL A 7 23.51 14.29 0.00
N PHE A 8 23.15 15.55 -0.31
CA PHE A 8 21.79 16.06 -0.12
C PHE A 8 20.79 15.44 -1.09
N SER A 9 21.22 14.98 -2.26
CA SER A 9 20.39 14.22 -3.19
C SER A 9 20.24 12.74 -2.83
N SER A 10 20.96 12.25 -1.82
CA SER A 10 20.91 10.83 -1.48
C SER A 10 19.53 10.40 -0.98
N ASN A 11 19.10 9.21 -1.39
CA ASN A 11 17.78 8.65 -1.03
C ASN A 11 17.63 8.49 0.49
N ALA A 12 18.72 8.18 1.19
CA ALA A 12 18.76 8.16 2.65
C ALA A 12 18.50 9.55 3.27
N PHE A 13 19.10 10.61 2.71
CA PHE A 13 18.90 11.97 3.22
C PHE A 13 17.43 12.40 3.12
N ARG A 14 16.78 12.16 1.97
CA ARG A 14 15.37 12.51 1.75
C ARG A 14 14.43 11.80 2.72
N ARG A 15 14.64 10.49 2.92
CA ARG A 15 13.84 9.66 3.85
C ARG A 15 13.97 10.10 5.30
N VAL A 16 15.13 10.62 5.72
CA VAL A 16 15.39 11.03 7.10
C VAL A 16 15.00 12.48 7.35
N VAL A 17 15.48 13.41 6.53
CA VAL A 17 15.42 14.84 6.88
C VAL A 17 14.02 15.40 6.82
N LEU A 18 13.23 15.06 5.80
CA LEU A 18 11.89 15.62 5.65
C LEU A 18 10.94 15.25 6.81
N PRO A 19 10.74 13.97 7.16
CA PRO A 19 9.94 13.63 8.36
C PRO A 19 10.61 14.11 9.65
N GLY A 20 11.94 14.16 9.71
CA GLY A 20 12.69 14.69 10.84
C GLY A 20 12.37 16.17 11.13
N ILE A 21 12.28 17.01 10.09
CA ILE A 21 11.88 18.41 10.20
C ILE A 21 10.46 18.53 10.74
N VAL A 22 9.52 17.73 10.21
CA VAL A 22 8.12 17.74 10.65
C VAL A 22 7.99 17.37 12.13
N LEU A 23 8.64 16.28 12.55
CA LEU A 23 8.63 15.85 13.94
C LEU A 23 9.32 16.86 14.85
N THR A 24 10.48 17.39 14.45
CA THR A 24 11.18 18.42 15.22
C THR A 24 10.30 19.64 15.41
N ALA A 25 9.67 20.15 14.35
CA ALA A 25 8.75 21.29 14.46
C ALA A 25 7.59 21.03 15.43
N GLY A 26 7.07 19.81 15.46
CA GLY A 26 5.98 19.39 16.35
C GLY A 26 6.39 19.11 17.80
N PHE A 27 7.59 18.56 18.00
CA PHE A 27 8.04 18.05 19.30
C PHE A 27 9.08 18.93 20.01
N HIS A 28 9.68 19.89 19.32
CA HIS A 28 10.67 20.79 19.89
C HIS A 28 10.19 21.50 21.17
N PRO A 29 8.91 21.91 21.36
CA PRO A 29 8.47 22.47 22.63
C PRO A 29 8.69 21.54 23.83
N PHE A 30 8.55 20.22 23.65
CA PHE A 30 8.80 19.24 24.73
C PHE A 30 10.30 19.05 25.01
N VAL A 31 11.15 19.24 24.00
CA VAL A 31 12.59 19.00 24.09
C VAL A 31 13.35 20.27 24.49
N SER A 32 12.88 21.45 24.08
CA SER A 32 13.56 22.73 24.22
C SER A 32 13.90 23.10 25.66
N GLY A 33 13.06 22.72 26.63
CA GLY A 33 13.35 22.89 28.06
C GLY A 33 14.58 22.10 28.57
N ARG A 34 15.01 21.08 27.82
CA ARG A 34 16.20 20.24 28.13
C ARG A 34 17.42 20.60 27.28
N ILE A 35 17.23 21.31 26.16
CA ILE A 35 18.32 21.67 25.24
C ILE A 35 19.41 22.48 25.93
N PRO A 36 19.14 23.55 26.72
CA PRO A 36 20.17 24.32 27.40
C PRO A 36 21.09 23.46 28.28
N THR A 37 20.55 22.46 28.95
CA THR A 37 21.33 21.54 29.78
C THR A 37 22.27 20.69 28.93
N LEU A 38 21.79 20.17 27.80
CA LEU A 38 22.62 19.37 26.87
C LEU A 38 23.67 20.23 26.17
N THR A 39 23.31 21.44 25.73
CA THR A 39 24.25 22.36 25.07
C THR A 39 25.37 22.78 26.01
N ASN A 40 25.05 23.04 27.28
CA ASN A 40 26.05 23.40 28.30
C ASN A 40 26.95 22.20 28.67
N LEU A 41 26.38 20.99 28.74
CA LEU A 41 27.13 19.79 29.13
C LEU A 41 28.14 19.35 28.06
N TYR A 42 27.75 19.42 26.78
CA TYR A 42 28.55 18.90 25.66
C TYR A 42 29.23 19.99 24.82
N GLY A 43 29.01 21.28 25.12
CA GLY A 43 29.53 22.40 24.34
C GLY A 43 28.96 22.48 22.91
N ILE A 44 27.79 21.87 22.68
CA ILE A 44 27.13 21.83 21.37
C ILE A 44 26.27 23.09 21.22
N GLY A 45 26.40 23.81 20.10
CA GLY A 45 25.55 24.97 19.80
C GLY A 45 24.07 24.60 19.58
N PRO A 46 23.11 25.52 19.80
CA PRO A 46 21.68 25.24 19.67
C PRO A 46 21.29 24.77 18.26
N THR A 47 21.94 25.28 17.21
CA THR A 47 21.72 24.83 15.82
C THR A 47 22.08 23.37 15.63
N ALA A 48 23.21 22.92 16.17
CA ALA A 48 23.65 21.53 16.07
C ALA A 48 22.72 20.59 16.86
N ALA A 49 22.16 21.06 17.98
CA ALA A 49 21.15 20.31 18.72
C ALA A 49 19.87 20.11 17.90
N ILE A 50 19.39 21.14 17.20
CA ILE A 50 18.22 21.04 16.30
C ILE A 50 18.50 20.09 15.13
N VAL A 51 19.68 20.17 14.52
CA VAL A 51 20.07 19.24 13.44
C VAL A 51 20.11 17.80 13.95
N ALA A 52 20.66 17.58 15.16
CA ALA A 52 20.65 16.26 15.78
C ALA A 52 19.21 15.76 16.06
N GLU A 53 18.33 16.63 16.53
CA GLU A 53 16.90 16.34 16.75
C GLU A 53 16.21 15.89 15.43
N ILE A 54 16.44 16.63 14.33
CA ILE A 54 15.94 16.28 12.99
C ILE A 54 16.43 14.89 12.57
N ILE A 55 17.73 14.62 12.72
CA ILE A 55 18.32 13.34 12.33
C ILE A 55 17.76 12.20 13.17
N VAL A 56 17.69 12.35 14.49
CA VAL A 56 17.20 11.31 15.41
C VAL A 56 15.73 10.99 15.12
N PHE A 57 14.88 12.01 15.01
CA PHE A 57 13.47 11.79 14.68
C PHE A 57 13.27 11.22 13.28
N GLY A 58 14.02 11.72 12.30
CA GLY A 58 13.99 11.23 10.93
C GLY A 58 14.38 9.76 10.82
N LEU A 59 15.44 9.36 11.52
CA LEU A 59 15.88 7.95 11.60
C LEU A 59 14.85 7.09 12.32
N GLY A 60 14.24 7.58 13.39
CA GLY A 60 13.17 6.89 14.10
C GLY A 60 12.01 6.54 13.17
N VAL A 61 11.51 7.52 12.42
CA VAL A 61 10.43 7.30 11.42
C VAL A 61 10.89 6.39 10.29
N SER A 62 12.09 6.63 9.74
CA SER A 62 12.64 5.81 8.65
C SER A 62 12.84 4.35 9.04
N SER A 63 13.14 4.05 10.31
CA SER A 63 13.27 2.67 10.79
C SER A 63 11.94 1.91 10.82
N ALA A 64 10.81 2.62 10.85
CA ALA A 64 9.46 2.06 10.90
C ALA A 64 8.77 1.99 9.51
N ILE A 65 9.53 2.19 8.42
CA ILE A 65 9.00 2.38 7.07
C ILE A 65 7.99 1.32 6.63
N GLN A 66 8.32 0.04 6.83
CA GLN A 66 7.44 -1.08 6.48
C GLN A 66 6.11 -1.04 7.26
N TRP A 67 6.16 -0.69 8.55
CA TRP A 67 4.95 -0.57 9.37
C TRP A 67 4.11 0.63 8.95
N ILE A 68 4.75 1.73 8.56
CA ILE A 68 4.07 2.92 8.05
C ILE A 68 3.31 2.58 6.77
N TYR A 69 3.96 1.90 5.82
CA TYR A 69 3.29 1.43 4.61
C TYR A 69 2.14 0.48 4.92
N TYR A 70 2.26 -0.45 5.88
CA TYR A 70 1.13 -1.30 6.26
C TYR A 70 -0.08 -0.51 6.77
N VAL A 71 0.13 0.60 7.47
CA VAL A 71 -0.96 1.49 7.88
C VAL A 71 -1.57 2.20 6.67
N TYR A 72 -0.73 2.77 5.80
CA TYR A 72 -1.19 3.55 4.66
C TYR A 72 -1.77 2.71 3.53
N GLU A 73 -1.38 1.45 3.37
CA GLU A 73 -1.98 0.51 2.42
C GLU A 73 -3.24 -0.14 2.99
N GLY A 74 -3.27 -0.33 4.32
CA GLY A 74 -4.39 -0.88 5.06
C GLY A 74 -4.37 -2.40 5.26
N PHE A 75 -3.21 -3.05 5.11
CA PHE A 75 -3.04 -4.52 5.07
C PHE A 75 -3.32 -5.24 6.39
N ARG A 76 -2.89 -4.73 7.54
CA ARG A 76 -2.84 -5.55 8.79
C ARG A 76 -4.03 -5.37 9.72
N LEU A 77 -4.81 -4.31 9.53
CA LEU A 77 -5.90 -3.95 10.44
C LEU A 77 -7.22 -4.02 9.68
N GLU A 78 -7.50 -5.18 9.07
CA GLU A 78 -8.68 -5.40 8.22
C GLU A 78 -9.98 -4.95 8.88
N TRP A 79 -10.13 -5.15 10.20
CA TRP A 79 -11.34 -4.70 10.90
C TRP A 79 -11.47 -3.17 10.96
N ILE A 80 -10.35 -2.43 11.04
CA ILE A 80 -10.32 -0.96 11.01
C ILE A 80 -10.47 -0.44 9.58
N THR A 81 -9.84 -1.13 8.62
CA THR A 81 -9.74 -0.69 7.23
C THR A 81 -10.85 -1.24 6.34
N ALA A 82 -11.65 -2.22 6.81
CA ALA A 82 -12.78 -2.79 6.08
C ALA A 82 -13.79 -1.72 5.61
N PRO A 83 -14.18 -0.71 6.42
CA PRO A 83 -15.04 0.36 5.94
C PRO A 83 -14.40 1.14 4.78
N ALA A 84 -13.11 1.46 4.87
CA ALA A 84 -12.37 2.13 3.80
C ALA A 84 -12.32 1.26 2.52
N GLY A 85 -12.08 -0.05 2.66
CA GLY A 85 -12.10 -0.99 1.54
C GLY A 85 -13.46 -1.13 0.88
N ARG A 86 -14.55 -1.17 1.65
CA ARG A 86 -15.92 -1.15 1.10
C ARG A 86 -16.19 0.13 0.31
N ILE A 87 -15.75 1.28 0.82
CA ILE A 87 -15.88 2.57 0.14
C ILE A 87 -15.05 2.59 -1.14
N ALA A 88 -13.83 2.07 -1.12
CA ALA A 88 -12.96 1.98 -2.29
C ALA A 88 -13.58 1.10 -3.38
N ARG A 89 -14.03 -0.11 -3.04
CA ARG A 89 -14.72 -1.02 -3.97
C ARG A 89 -15.97 -0.39 -4.58
N ALA A 90 -16.85 0.16 -3.74
CA ALA A 90 -18.07 0.81 -4.21
C ALA A 90 -17.79 2.02 -5.12
N ARG A 91 -16.69 2.74 -4.88
CA ARG A 91 -16.26 3.84 -5.76
C ARG A 91 -15.81 3.32 -7.12
N VAL A 92 -14.95 2.30 -7.14
CA VAL A 92 -14.43 1.71 -8.39
C VAL A 92 -15.55 1.08 -9.20
N GLU A 93 -16.48 0.36 -8.56
CA GLU A 93 -17.66 -0.22 -9.19
C GLU A 93 -18.51 0.85 -9.87
N ARG A 94 -18.86 1.94 -9.16
CA ARG A 94 -19.60 3.07 -9.75
C ARG A 94 -18.86 3.74 -10.90
N SER A 95 -17.53 3.86 -10.79
CA SER A 95 -16.70 4.44 -11.86
C SER A 95 -16.69 3.54 -13.10
N ASN A 96 -16.55 2.22 -12.93
CA ASN A 96 -16.63 1.26 -14.03
C ASN A 96 -18.03 1.23 -14.66
N GLU A 97 -19.09 1.25 -13.85
CA GLU A 97 -20.48 1.32 -14.33
C GLU A 97 -20.71 2.58 -15.16
N ARG A 98 -20.28 3.74 -14.65
CA ARG A 98 -20.40 5.02 -15.36
C ARG A 98 -19.57 5.04 -16.64
N LEU A 99 -18.36 4.48 -16.61
CA LEU A 99 -17.53 4.32 -17.81
C LEU A 99 -18.25 3.46 -18.85
N ASN A 100 -18.82 2.32 -18.45
CA ASN A 100 -19.57 1.44 -19.35
C ASN A 100 -20.86 2.09 -19.87
N GLN A 101 -21.52 2.94 -19.09
CA GLN A 101 -22.71 3.68 -19.53
C GLN A 101 -22.39 4.71 -20.61
N ILE A 102 -21.25 5.42 -20.49
CA ILE A 102 -20.86 6.45 -21.46
C ILE A 102 -20.17 5.78 -22.66
N TYR A 103 -19.14 4.98 -22.40
CA TYR A 103 -18.33 4.37 -23.45
C TYR A 103 -19.09 3.24 -24.15
N GLY A 104 -19.65 2.29 -23.39
CA GLY A 104 -20.39 1.15 -23.93
C GLY A 104 -19.64 0.46 -25.07
N GLU A 105 -20.31 0.32 -26.22
CA GLU A 105 -19.72 -0.14 -27.48
C GLU A 105 -19.36 1.01 -28.44
N ARG A 106 -19.49 2.27 -28.00
CA ARG A 106 -19.17 3.45 -28.81
C ARG A 106 -17.66 3.63 -28.91
N GLU A 107 -17.19 4.05 -30.08
CA GLU A 107 -15.80 4.52 -30.22
C GLU A 107 -15.61 5.85 -29.48
N PHE A 108 -14.45 6.06 -28.85
CA PHE A 108 -14.15 7.29 -28.10
C PHE A 108 -14.36 8.56 -28.96
N ASP A 109 -13.92 8.50 -30.22
CA ASP A 109 -13.99 9.65 -31.15
C ASP A 109 -15.42 9.98 -31.60
N ALA A 110 -16.37 9.04 -31.39
CA ALA A 110 -17.79 9.25 -31.68
C ALA A 110 -18.55 9.88 -30.49
N LEU A 111 -17.90 10.06 -29.34
CA LEU A 111 -18.49 10.71 -28.17
C LEU A 111 -18.48 12.24 -28.31
N GLU A 112 -19.45 12.90 -27.70
CA GLU A 112 -19.45 14.36 -27.60
C GLU A 112 -18.22 14.85 -26.78
N PRO A 113 -17.64 16.03 -27.05
CA PRO A 113 -16.45 16.51 -26.34
C PRO A 113 -16.61 16.57 -24.81
N SER A 114 -17.83 16.82 -24.33
CA SER A 114 -18.14 16.80 -22.88
C SER A 114 -18.17 15.40 -22.30
N GLU A 115 -18.62 14.40 -23.07
CA GLU A 115 -18.58 12.98 -22.71
C GLU A 115 -17.13 12.47 -22.73
N GLN A 116 -16.34 12.83 -23.75
CA GLN A 116 -14.91 12.52 -23.84
C GLN A 116 -14.17 13.02 -22.60
N ALA A 117 -14.36 14.28 -22.21
CA ALA A 117 -13.76 14.84 -21.00
C ALA A 117 -14.19 14.09 -19.72
N SER A 118 -15.45 13.64 -19.65
CA SER A 118 -15.95 12.84 -18.52
C SER A 118 -15.30 11.46 -18.47
N VAL A 119 -15.18 10.79 -19.62
CA VAL A 119 -14.52 9.49 -19.76
C VAL A 119 -13.05 9.59 -19.39
N THR A 120 -12.32 10.59 -19.92
CA THR A 120 -10.92 10.82 -19.57
C THR A 120 -10.74 11.00 -18.08
N LYS A 121 -11.59 11.81 -17.43
CA LYS A 121 -11.52 12.01 -15.97
C LYS A 121 -11.79 10.73 -15.18
N ILE A 122 -12.80 9.95 -15.57
CA ILE A 122 -13.11 8.66 -14.92
C ILE A 122 -11.94 7.69 -15.11
N TYR A 123 -11.38 7.65 -16.31
CA TYR A 123 -10.23 6.80 -16.62
C TYR A 123 -9.00 7.18 -15.80
N GLU A 124 -8.67 8.48 -15.70
CA GLU A 124 -7.60 8.99 -14.84
C GLU A 124 -7.78 8.58 -13.37
N ASP A 125 -9.01 8.59 -12.85
CA ASP A 125 -9.31 8.12 -11.50
C ASP A 125 -9.19 6.59 -11.36
N LEU A 126 -9.53 5.84 -12.41
CA LEU A 126 -9.44 4.38 -12.43
C LEU A 126 -7.99 3.86 -12.57
N LEU A 127 -7.08 4.64 -13.16
CA LEU A 127 -5.65 4.30 -13.25
C LEU A 127 -4.98 4.10 -11.88
N ASP A 128 -5.58 4.59 -10.80
CA ASP A 128 -5.13 4.33 -9.43
C ASP A 128 -5.37 2.91 -8.94
N PHE A 129 -6.11 2.11 -9.71
CA PHE A 129 -6.58 0.80 -9.30
C PHE A 129 -6.05 -0.28 -10.25
N PRO A 130 -5.66 -1.46 -9.73
CA PRO A 130 -5.15 -2.54 -10.56
C PRO A 130 -6.21 -3.01 -11.56
N LEU A 131 -5.73 -3.51 -12.70
CA LEU A 131 -6.54 -4.08 -13.77
C LEU A 131 -6.49 -5.61 -13.67
N ALA A 132 -7.64 -6.27 -13.70
CA ALA A 132 -7.74 -7.73 -13.80
C ALA A 132 -8.69 -8.14 -14.93
N MET A 133 -8.42 -9.31 -15.52
CA MET A 133 -9.34 -9.94 -16.46
C MET A 133 -10.47 -10.60 -15.70
N GLY A 134 -11.71 -10.21 -16.00
CA GLY A 134 -12.90 -10.88 -15.50
C GLY A 134 -13.07 -12.28 -16.10
N ASN A 135 -13.96 -13.08 -15.50
CA ASN A 135 -14.33 -14.41 -16.02
C ASN A 135 -14.96 -14.34 -17.42
N ASP A 136 -15.45 -13.18 -17.82
CA ASP A 136 -16.00 -12.85 -19.13
C ASP A 136 -14.91 -12.44 -20.14
N GLY A 137 -13.64 -12.43 -19.74
CA GLY A 137 -12.52 -12.00 -20.57
C GLY A 137 -12.43 -10.47 -20.72
N VAL A 138 -13.20 -9.70 -19.96
CA VAL A 138 -13.16 -8.22 -20.01
C VAL A 138 -12.24 -7.71 -18.91
N ALA A 139 -11.26 -6.88 -19.29
CA ALA A 139 -10.39 -6.22 -18.34
C ALA A 139 -11.16 -5.14 -17.56
N ARG A 140 -11.12 -5.19 -16.22
CA ARG A 140 -11.77 -4.20 -15.35
C ARG A 140 -10.85 -3.80 -14.21
N HIS A 141 -10.92 -2.53 -13.84
CA HIS A 141 -10.24 -2.03 -12.65
C HIS A 141 -10.97 -2.51 -11.38
N PHE A 142 -10.24 -2.84 -10.33
CA PHE A 142 -10.81 -3.29 -9.06
C PHE A 142 -10.01 -2.75 -7.87
N ALA A 143 -10.68 -2.57 -6.73
CA ALA A 143 -10.01 -2.12 -5.50
C ALA A 143 -9.46 -3.33 -4.73
N GLU A 144 -8.18 -3.62 -4.93
CA GLU A 144 -7.44 -4.66 -4.22
C GLU A 144 -7.18 -4.28 -2.76
N ARG A 145 -6.74 -3.04 -2.51
CA ARG A 145 -6.36 -2.56 -1.18
C ARG A 145 -7.38 -1.57 -0.61
N PRO A 146 -7.47 -1.39 0.72
CA PRO A 146 -8.43 -0.45 1.32
C PRO A 146 -8.23 1.03 0.98
N THR A 147 -7.00 1.45 0.75
CA THR A 147 -6.65 2.87 0.55
C THR A 147 -6.27 3.17 -0.90
N ARG A 148 -6.39 4.43 -1.29
CA ARG A 148 -5.98 4.89 -2.63
C ARG A 148 -4.48 4.68 -2.86
N LEU A 149 -3.64 5.07 -1.89
CA LEU A 149 -2.19 4.84 -1.99
C LEU A 149 -1.87 3.35 -2.13
N GLY A 150 -2.53 2.50 -1.34
CA GLY A 150 -2.38 1.06 -1.44
C GLY A 150 -2.67 0.57 -2.86
N ASN A 151 -3.81 0.95 -3.44
CA ASN A 151 -4.16 0.53 -4.80
C ASN A 151 -3.18 1.02 -5.86
N ILE A 152 -2.68 2.26 -5.77
CA ILE A 152 -1.64 2.76 -6.68
C ILE A 152 -0.40 1.85 -6.64
N ILE A 153 0.01 1.47 -5.43
CA ILE A 153 1.14 0.55 -5.22
C ILE A 153 0.82 -0.84 -5.80
N ALA A 154 -0.38 -1.36 -5.56
CA ALA A 154 -0.82 -2.64 -6.12
C ALA A 154 -0.84 -2.64 -7.65
N THR A 155 -1.20 -1.52 -8.30
CA THR A 155 -1.23 -1.41 -9.76
C THR A 155 0.10 -1.82 -10.37
N TYR A 156 1.20 -1.23 -9.91
CA TYR A 156 2.52 -1.54 -10.47
C TYR A 156 3.11 -2.85 -9.93
N GLU A 157 2.80 -3.27 -8.70
CA GLU A 157 3.22 -4.59 -8.18
C GLU A 157 2.60 -5.75 -8.98
N LEU A 158 1.33 -5.63 -9.33
CA LEU A 158 0.57 -6.65 -10.07
C LEU A 158 0.76 -6.53 -11.60
N TYR A 159 1.46 -5.50 -12.07
CA TYR A 159 1.59 -5.18 -13.48
C TYR A 159 2.16 -6.34 -14.31
N ALA A 160 3.23 -6.99 -13.83
CA ALA A 160 3.82 -8.13 -14.55
C ALA A 160 2.83 -9.30 -14.70
N GLY A 161 1.99 -9.53 -13.68
CA GLY A 161 0.95 -10.55 -13.70
C GLY A 161 -0.20 -10.18 -14.63
N SER A 162 -0.71 -8.96 -14.53
CA SER A 162 -1.86 -8.52 -15.35
C SER A 162 -1.49 -8.34 -16.83
N ARG A 163 -0.29 -7.85 -17.13
CA ARG A 163 0.17 -7.58 -18.50
C ARG A 163 0.75 -8.81 -19.19
N TYR A 164 1.52 -9.62 -18.48
CA TYR A 164 2.32 -10.71 -19.07
C TYR A 164 1.98 -12.10 -18.53
N GLY A 165 1.07 -12.21 -17.55
CA GLY A 165 0.68 -13.49 -16.96
C GLY A 165 1.77 -14.14 -16.11
N ILE A 166 2.73 -13.35 -15.61
CA ILE A 166 3.84 -13.86 -14.79
C ILE A 166 3.60 -13.55 -13.31
N ASP A 167 3.88 -14.51 -12.44
CA ASP A 167 3.88 -14.26 -11.00
C ASP A 167 4.84 -13.11 -10.64
N GLY A 168 4.28 -12.02 -10.10
CA GLY A 168 5.03 -10.81 -9.78
C GLY A 168 6.14 -11.04 -8.77
N THR A 169 5.92 -11.93 -7.79
CA THR A 169 6.93 -12.27 -6.76
C THR A 169 8.14 -12.95 -7.38
N PHE A 170 7.92 -13.93 -8.26
CA PHE A 170 8.98 -14.59 -9.01
C PHE A 170 9.74 -13.63 -9.93
N PHE A 171 9.00 -12.79 -10.66
CA PHE A 171 9.58 -11.81 -11.57
C PHE A 171 10.43 -10.76 -10.82
N TRP A 172 9.97 -10.29 -9.66
CA TRP A 172 10.64 -9.26 -8.86
C TRP A 172 12.09 -9.61 -8.50
N ASN A 173 12.36 -10.88 -8.17
CA ASN A 173 13.72 -11.34 -7.84
C ASN A 173 14.70 -11.24 -9.02
N HIS A 174 14.20 -11.28 -10.25
CA HIS A 174 15.01 -11.20 -11.47
C HIS A 174 15.04 -9.78 -12.05
N PHE A 175 13.97 -9.02 -11.83
CA PHE A 175 13.78 -7.66 -12.30
C PHE A 175 15.00 -6.78 -12.02
N LEU A 176 15.48 -6.76 -10.76
CA LEU A 176 16.63 -5.94 -10.38
C LEU A 176 17.93 -6.35 -11.06
N ASN A 177 18.10 -7.61 -11.45
CA ASN A 177 19.31 -8.08 -12.12
C ASN A 177 19.29 -7.81 -13.63
N LEU A 178 18.09 -7.73 -14.21
CA LEU A 178 17.91 -7.55 -15.66
C LEU A 178 17.73 -6.07 -16.05
N ALA A 179 17.29 -5.22 -15.12
CA ALA A 179 17.14 -3.79 -15.31
C ALA A 179 18.51 -3.08 -15.37
N GLY A 180 18.67 -2.15 -16.31
CA GLY A 180 19.90 -1.36 -16.43
C GLY A 180 20.09 -0.39 -15.26
N ASP A 181 21.34 -0.12 -14.88
CA ASP A 181 21.72 0.75 -13.75
C ASP A 181 21.02 2.12 -13.79
N THR A 182 20.98 2.74 -14.97
CA THR A 182 20.35 4.05 -15.17
C THR A 182 18.86 4.02 -14.83
N SER A 183 18.13 3.02 -15.33
CA SER A 183 16.69 2.89 -15.08
C SER A 183 16.40 2.53 -13.63
N ARG A 184 17.21 1.65 -13.03
CA ARG A 184 17.11 1.30 -11.60
C ARG A 184 17.31 2.52 -10.71
N LYS A 185 18.32 3.34 -11.01
CA LYS A 185 18.58 4.57 -10.27
C LYS A 185 17.44 5.58 -10.42
N ALA A 186 16.94 5.78 -11.64
CA ALA A 186 15.82 6.69 -11.88
C ALA A 186 14.57 6.27 -11.10
N PHE A 187 14.26 4.97 -11.07
CA PHE A 187 13.17 4.43 -10.26
C PHE A 187 13.42 4.60 -8.76
N ASP A 188 14.61 4.26 -8.25
CA ASP A 188 14.94 4.41 -6.82
C ASP A 188 14.85 5.87 -6.37
N ASP A 189 15.32 6.82 -7.19
CA ASP A 189 15.24 8.26 -6.89
C ASP A 189 13.78 8.77 -6.85
N ALA A 190 12.93 8.31 -7.77
CA ALA A 190 11.51 8.66 -7.81
C ALA A 190 10.73 8.00 -6.65
N TYR A 191 11.01 6.73 -6.36
CA TYR A 191 10.40 5.99 -5.26
C TYR A 191 10.81 6.58 -3.90
N ALA A 192 12.09 6.87 -3.69
CA ALA A 192 12.58 7.49 -2.45
C ALA A 192 11.96 8.87 -2.22
N PHE A 193 11.70 9.63 -3.28
CA PHE A 193 10.96 10.89 -3.17
C PHE A 193 9.51 10.66 -2.72
N ALA A 194 8.76 9.77 -3.40
CA ALA A 194 7.39 9.45 -3.04
C ALA A 194 7.27 8.95 -1.58
N GLU A 195 8.20 8.08 -1.20
CA GLU A 195 8.32 7.53 0.15
C GLU A 195 8.62 8.59 1.21
N SER A 196 9.52 9.54 0.92
CA SER A 196 9.77 10.66 1.86
C SER A 196 8.51 11.48 2.15
N LEU A 197 7.59 11.61 1.18
CA LEU A 197 6.31 12.29 1.36
C LEU A 197 5.37 11.48 2.25
N VAL A 198 5.31 10.15 2.09
CA VAL A 198 4.52 9.26 2.97
C VAL A 198 5.04 9.32 4.41
N LEU A 199 6.37 9.30 4.59
CA LEU A 199 6.98 9.43 5.91
C LEU A 199 6.69 10.79 6.55
N ALA A 200 6.76 11.88 5.79
CA ALA A 200 6.43 13.22 6.27
C ALA A 200 4.94 13.34 6.65
N SER A 201 4.07 12.75 5.83
CA SER A 201 2.64 12.61 6.09
C SER A 201 2.39 11.87 7.42
N PHE A 202 3.07 10.74 7.64
CA PHE A 202 2.97 9.99 8.90
C PHE A 202 3.50 10.77 10.10
N ALA A 203 4.62 11.48 9.95
CA ALA A 203 5.16 12.36 10.97
C ALA A 203 4.14 13.44 11.37
N GLY A 204 3.46 14.06 10.40
CA GLY A 204 2.36 15.00 10.65
C GLY A 204 1.22 14.38 11.45
N ALA A 205 0.83 13.14 11.11
CA ALA A 205 -0.22 12.41 11.82
C ALA A 205 0.18 12.13 13.29
N ILE A 206 1.44 11.77 13.55
CA ILE A 206 1.96 11.59 14.91
C ILE A 206 1.89 12.91 15.69
N VAL A 207 2.37 14.00 15.11
CA VAL A 207 2.32 15.34 15.74
C VAL A 207 0.88 15.70 16.09
N ALA A 208 -0.05 15.53 15.14
CA ALA A 208 -1.47 15.80 15.36
C ALA A 208 -2.03 14.97 16.51
N LEU A 209 -1.80 13.66 16.49
CA LEU A 209 -2.32 12.73 17.48
C LEU A 209 -1.80 13.04 18.89
N VAL A 210 -0.48 13.26 19.04
CA VAL A 210 0.10 13.54 20.36
C VAL A 210 -0.43 14.85 20.93
N HIS A 211 -0.52 15.91 20.12
CA HIS A 211 -1.05 17.19 20.59
C HIS A 211 -2.56 17.14 20.86
N LEU A 212 -3.34 16.35 20.12
CA LEU A 212 -4.74 16.07 20.45
C LEU A 212 -4.88 15.38 21.81
N ILE A 213 -4.04 14.39 22.10
CA ILE A 213 -4.02 13.71 23.42
C ILE A 213 -3.66 14.71 24.53
N VAL A 214 -2.68 15.60 24.30
CA VAL A 214 -2.32 16.65 25.27
C VAL A 214 -3.49 17.60 25.52
N LEU A 215 -4.22 18.01 24.47
CA LEU A 215 -5.42 18.87 24.60
C LEU A 215 -6.55 18.18 25.39
N ILE A 216 -6.78 16.89 25.13
CA ILE A 216 -7.73 16.09 25.92
C ILE A 216 -7.31 16.08 27.39
N GLY A 217 -6.01 15.90 27.67
CA GLY A 217 -5.45 15.98 29.02
C GLY A 217 -5.72 17.32 29.71
N PHE A 218 -5.53 18.44 29.00
CA PHE A 218 -5.89 19.77 29.52
C PHE A 218 -7.40 19.91 29.80
N GLY A 219 -8.25 19.39 28.91
CA GLY A 219 -9.70 19.39 29.10
C GLY A 219 -10.14 18.60 30.33
N VAL A 220 -9.60 17.38 30.50
CA VAL A 220 -9.86 16.55 31.69
C VAL A 220 -9.34 17.21 32.96
N GLY A 221 -8.14 17.79 32.94
CA GLY A 221 -7.56 18.49 34.08
C GLY A 221 -8.34 19.74 34.50
N ALA A 222 -8.93 20.45 33.55
CA ALA A 222 -9.82 21.59 33.83
C ALA A 222 -11.11 21.15 34.55
N LEU A 223 -11.61 19.94 34.25
CA LEU A 223 -12.78 19.36 34.90
C LEU A 223 -12.45 18.70 36.24
N ASN A 224 -11.22 18.19 36.42
CA ASN A 224 -10.80 17.51 37.63
C ASN A 224 -9.32 17.78 37.95
N GLN A 225 -9.08 18.79 38.80
CA GLN A 225 -7.72 19.21 39.20
C GLN A 225 -6.93 18.11 39.92
N SER A 226 -7.59 17.11 40.52
CA SER A 226 -6.91 16.03 41.25
C SER A 226 -6.18 15.02 40.35
N LEU A 227 -6.43 15.06 39.03
CA LEU A 227 -5.81 14.15 38.05
C LEU A 227 -4.58 14.75 37.34
N ILE A 228 -4.17 15.96 37.68
CA ILE A 228 -3.03 16.63 37.06
C ILE A 228 -1.74 16.16 37.75
N PHE A 229 -1.12 15.10 37.20
CA PHE A 229 0.14 14.55 37.73
C PHE A 229 1.40 15.16 37.10
N PHE A 230 1.28 15.78 35.93
CA PHE A 230 2.43 16.27 35.16
C PHE A 230 2.16 17.64 34.54
N HIS A 231 3.10 18.58 34.71
CA HIS A 231 3.08 19.85 34.00
C HIS A 231 3.70 19.67 32.61
N ILE A 232 2.87 19.75 31.56
CA ILE A 232 3.29 19.59 30.17
C ILE A 232 3.58 20.97 29.57
N GLN A 233 4.81 21.17 29.07
CA GLN A 233 5.28 22.43 28.48
C GLN A 233 5.18 22.46 26.94
N PRO A 234 4.03 22.10 26.38
CA PRO A 234 3.27 23.19 25.74
C PRO A 234 1.92 23.46 26.41
N GLY A 235 1.57 24.74 26.54
CA GLY A 235 0.22 25.16 26.95
C GLY A 235 -0.84 24.83 25.89
N PRO A 236 -2.15 24.84 26.25
CA PRO A 236 -3.22 24.35 25.39
C PRO A 236 -3.31 25.08 24.04
N ALA A 237 -3.07 26.40 24.00
CA ALA A 237 -3.08 27.15 22.74
C ALA A 237 -1.98 26.70 21.77
N VAL A 238 -0.76 26.43 22.29
CA VAL A 238 0.36 25.93 21.49
C VAL A 238 0.07 24.51 20.99
N SER A 239 -0.46 23.64 21.85
CA SER A 239 -0.86 22.29 21.45
C SER A 239 -1.97 22.29 20.41
N ALA A 240 -2.95 23.19 20.50
CA ALA A 240 -3.99 23.35 19.49
C ALA A 240 -3.41 23.73 18.12
N TRP A 241 -2.50 24.71 18.10
CA TRP A 241 -1.80 25.10 16.89
C TRP A 241 -0.98 23.95 16.29
N LEU A 242 -0.22 23.23 17.11
CA LEU A 242 0.61 22.11 16.66
C LEU A 242 -0.22 20.91 16.19
N ALA A 243 -1.40 20.68 16.80
CA ALA A 243 -2.35 19.69 16.32
C ALA A 243 -2.87 20.03 14.91
N LEU A 244 -3.24 21.29 14.69
CA LEU A 244 -3.67 21.78 13.37
C LEU A 244 -2.54 21.72 12.34
N PHE A 245 -1.33 22.11 12.73
CA PHE A 245 -0.13 21.96 11.90
C PHE A 245 0.08 20.50 11.50
N GLY A 246 0.08 19.58 12.46
CA GLY A 246 0.23 18.15 12.19
C GLY A 246 -0.85 17.61 11.25
N LEU A 247 -2.12 18.00 11.46
CA LEU A 247 -3.23 17.59 10.61
C LEU A 247 -3.08 18.13 9.18
N PHE A 248 -2.67 19.39 9.04
CA PHE A 248 -2.40 19.99 7.73
C PHE A 248 -1.26 19.27 7.02
N VAL A 249 -0.13 19.05 7.69
CA VAL A 249 1.02 18.33 7.13
C VAL A 249 0.63 16.91 6.73
N TRP A 250 -0.09 16.19 7.59
CA TRP A 250 -0.58 14.85 7.29
C TRP A 250 -1.39 14.81 6.00
N LEU A 251 -2.43 15.64 5.90
CA LEU A 251 -3.31 15.63 4.73
C LEU A 251 -2.60 16.13 3.47
N TRP A 252 -1.79 17.19 3.58
CA TRP A 252 -1.08 17.77 2.44
C TRP A 252 -0.06 16.79 1.85
N PHE A 253 0.83 16.25 2.67
CA PHE A 253 1.86 15.33 2.19
C PHE A 253 1.25 14.00 1.71
N TYR A 254 0.15 13.53 2.32
CA TYR A 254 -0.58 12.38 1.78
C TYR A 254 -1.08 12.65 0.36
N GLN A 255 -1.72 13.80 0.11
CA GLN A 255 -2.23 14.13 -1.22
C GLN A 255 -1.12 14.28 -2.26
N VAL A 256 0.02 14.89 -1.89
CA VAL A 256 1.18 15.03 -2.80
C VAL A 256 1.89 13.69 -3.03
N SER A 257 1.83 12.75 -2.07
CA SER A 257 2.43 11.42 -2.22
C SER A 257 1.77 10.57 -3.29
N LEU A 258 0.46 10.74 -3.53
CA LEU A 258 -0.30 9.96 -4.51
C LEU A 258 0.24 10.11 -5.95
N PRO A 259 0.33 11.32 -6.55
CA PRO A 259 0.90 11.48 -7.88
C PRO A 259 2.41 11.15 -7.94
N ALA A 260 3.14 11.32 -6.84
CA ALA A 260 4.55 10.90 -6.77
C ALA A 260 4.68 9.38 -6.90
N HIS A 261 3.83 8.62 -6.21
CA HIS A 261 3.77 7.16 -6.34
C HIS A 261 3.28 6.70 -7.72
N ARG A 262 2.35 7.40 -8.36
CA ARG A 262 1.99 7.12 -9.77
C ARG A 262 3.16 7.28 -10.71
N THR A 263 3.95 8.34 -10.52
CA THR A 263 5.14 8.60 -11.35
C THR A 263 6.18 7.49 -11.16
N ALA A 264 6.43 7.08 -9.91
CA ALA A 264 7.29 5.95 -9.61
C ALA A 264 6.76 4.64 -10.21
N GLY A 265 5.43 4.42 -10.15
CA GLY A 265 4.75 3.27 -10.75
C GLY A 265 4.90 3.23 -12.26
N ALA A 266 4.64 4.33 -12.96
CA ALA A 266 4.82 4.41 -14.42
C ALA A 266 6.28 4.15 -14.85
N MET A 267 7.25 4.63 -14.07
CA MET A 267 8.66 4.29 -14.30
C MET A 267 8.91 2.80 -14.10
N PHE A 268 8.34 2.20 -13.04
CA PHE A 268 8.45 0.77 -12.80
C PHE A 268 7.89 -0.04 -13.96
N GLU A 269 6.66 0.25 -14.40
CA GLU A 269 5.98 -0.41 -15.52
C GLU A 269 6.82 -0.34 -16.81
N ALA A 270 7.37 0.84 -17.13
CA ALA A 270 8.26 1.01 -18.28
C ALA A 270 9.54 0.15 -18.18
N ILE A 271 10.09 -0.03 -16.97
CA ILE A 271 11.23 -0.93 -16.77
C ILE A 271 10.80 -2.38 -16.93
N VAL A 272 9.62 -2.77 -16.42
CA VAL A 272 9.08 -4.12 -16.61
C VAL A 272 8.98 -4.43 -18.10
N ASP A 273 8.39 -3.53 -18.89
CA ASP A 273 8.25 -3.68 -20.34
C ASP A 273 9.61 -3.83 -21.05
N GLY A 274 10.62 -3.05 -20.63
CA GLY A 274 11.97 -3.14 -21.19
C GLY A 274 12.75 -4.39 -20.75
N VAL A 275 12.47 -4.91 -19.55
CA VAL A 275 13.14 -6.09 -18.96
C VAL A 275 12.52 -7.40 -19.44
N PHE A 276 11.21 -7.40 -19.71
CA PHE A 276 10.46 -8.61 -20.01
C PHE A 276 11.05 -9.47 -21.14
N PRO A 277 11.46 -8.91 -22.30
CA PRO A 277 12.06 -9.71 -23.37
C PRO A 277 13.33 -10.46 -22.92
N LYS A 278 14.18 -9.80 -22.12
CA LYS A 278 15.41 -10.40 -21.56
C LYS A 278 15.09 -11.50 -20.55
N PHE A 279 14.04 -11.29 -19.76
CA PHE A 279 13.56 -12.31 -18.83
C PHE A 279 13.10 -13.56 -19.57
N VAL A 280 12.38 -13.42 -20.68
CA VAL A 280 11.95 -14.56 -21.53
C VAL A 280 13.15 -15.26 -22.17
N GLU A 281 14.13 -14.51 -22.68
CA GLU A 281 15.37 -15.07 -23.22
C GLU A 281 16.14 -15.88 -22.16
N TRP A 282 16.30 -15.31 -20.96
CA TRP A 282 16.92 -15.98 -19.83
C TRP A 282 16.16 -17.25 -19.42
N ALA A 283 14.83 -17.17 -19.30
CA ALA A 283 13.98 -18.30 -18.92
C ALA A 283 13.99 -19.43 -19.96
N THR A 284 14.10 -19.09 -21.25
CA THR A 284 14.20 -20.08 -22.34
C THR A 284 15.58 -20.74 -22.38
N ALA A 285 16.66 -19.98 -22.11
CA ALA A 285 18.01 -20.52 -21.98
C ALA A 285 18.16 -21.46 -20.76
N LEU A 286 17.44 -21.17 -19.68
CA LEU A 286 17.37 -21.99 -18.46
C LEU A 286 16.39 -23.15 -18.53
N ARG A 287 15.85 -23.50 -19.70
CA ARG A 287 15.11 -24.77 -19.87
C ARG A 287 16.06 -25.95 -19.61
N VAL A 288 16.30 -26.21 -18.33
CA VAL A 288 16.74 -27.49 -17.83
C VAL A 288 15.58 -28.41 -18.13
N PRO A 289 15.75 -29.42 -19.00
CA PRO A 289 14.69 -30.38 -19.22
C PRO A 289 14.24 -30.92 -17.86
N PRO A 290 12.93 -30.97 -17.58
CA PRO A 290 12.45 -31.50 -16.31
C PRO A 290 13.05 -32.90 -16.13
N SER A 291 13.53 -33.21 -14.93
CA SER A 291 14.08 -34.54 -14.67
C SER A 291 13.04 -35.61 -14.99
N ASP A 292 13.48 -36.79 -15.44
CA ASP A 292 12.56 -37.92 -15.72
C ASP A 292 11.63 -38.21 -14.54
N GLU A 293 12.09 -37.97 -13.30
CA GLU A 293 11.29 -38.09 -12.09
C GLU A 293 10.17 -37.03 -12.02
N THR A 294 10.49 -35.78 -12.34
CA THR A 294 9.50 -34.68 -12.40
C THR A 294 8.46 -34.96 -13.48
N ILE A 295 8.88 -35.43 -14.66
CA ILE A 295 7.96 -35.81 -15.75
C ILE A 295 7.00 -36.90 -15.27
N LYS A 296 7.52 -37.99 -14.67
CA LYS A 296 6.70 -39.07 -14.12
C LYS A 296 5.73 -38.59 -13.04
N LYS A 297 6.14 -37.67 -12.17
CA LYS A 297 5.28 -37.08 -11.13
C LYS A 297 4.14 -36.26 -11.74
N VAL A 298 4.42 -35.46 -12.77
CA VAL A 298 3.41 -34.67 -13.49
C VAL A 298 2.44 -35.58 -14.25
N GLU A 299 2.93 -36.64 -14.88
CA GLU A 299 2.09 -37.64 -15.54
C GLU A 299 1.17 -38.35 -14.54
N ALA A 300 1.71 -38.82 -13.41
CA ALA A 300 0.92 -39.45 -12.35
C ALA A 300 -0.13 -38.50 -11.75
N LEU A 301 0.21 -37.21 -11.56
CA LEU A 301 -0.73 -36.20 -11.10
C LEU A 301 -1.84 -35.96 -12.13
N ASN A 302 -1.51 -35.82 -13.40
CA ASN A 302 -2.49 -35.65 -14.47
C ASN A 302 -3.42 -36.86 -14.60
N GLU A 303 -2.90 -38.08 -14.44
CA GLU A 303 -3.72 -39.30 -14.42
C GLU A 303 -4.66 -39.33 -13.21
N TYR A 304 -4.16 -38.96 -12.03
CA TYR A 304 -4.97 -38.82 -10.82
C TYR A 304 -6.09 -37.79 -10.99
N LEU A 305 -5.78 -36.60 -11.52
CA LEU A 305 -6.78 -35.55 -11.77
C LEU A 305 -7.81 -35.99 -12.80
N LYS A 306 -7.41 -36.66 -13.89
CA LYS A 306 -8.34 -37.26 -14.86
C LYS A 306 -9.27 -38.30 -14.24
N ASN A 307 -8.79 -39.04 -13.23
CA ASN A 307 -9.59 -40.04 -12.52
C ASN A 307 -10.53 -39.40 -11.49
N LEU A 308 -10.18 -38.25 -10.91
CA LEU A 308 -11.05 -37.44 -10.05
C LEU A 308 -12.17 -36.74 -10.85
N ASP A 309 -11.84 -36.24 -12.04
CA ASP A 309 -12.76 -35.49 -12.90
C ASP A 309 -13.72 -36.39 -13.67
N ARG A 310 -13.54 -37.72 -13.56
CA ARG A 310 -14.61 -38.66 -13.88
C ARG A 310 -15.60 -38.62 -12.74
N PRO A 311 -16.80 -38.00 -12.90
CA PRO A 311 -17.84 -38.13 -11.89
C PRO A 311 -18.03 -39.63 -11.69
N SER A 312 -17.83 -40.09 -10.46
CA SER A 312 -17.99 -41.48 -10.10
C SER A 312 -19.36 -41.93 -10.61
N GLN A 313 -19.39 -42.63 -11.75
CA GLN A 313 -20.55 -43.41 -12.20
C GLN A 313 -20.85 -44.54 -11.20
N THR A 314 -20.02 -44.67 -10.16
CA THR A 314 -20.29 -45.41 -8.95
C THR A 314 -21.39 -44.75 -8.11
N THR A 315 -22.60 -45.28 -8.34
CA THR A 315 -23.61 -45.57 -7.31
C THR A 315 -24.65 -44.47 -6.98
N ARG A 316 -25.46 -44.07 -7.97
CA ARG A 316 -26.92 -44.01 -7.70
C ARG A 316 -27.43 -45.44 -7.51
N ARG A 317 -27.12 -46.09 -6.38
CA ARG A 317 -28.00 -47.16 -5.90
C ARG A 317 -29.27 -46.46 -5.47
N ALA A 318 -30.35 -46.68 -6.21
CA ALA A 318 -31.69 -46.34 -5.75
C ALA A 318 -31.88 -46.96 -4.36
N TRP A 319 -31.84 -46.14 -3.33
CA TRP A 319 -32.39 -46.45 -2.03
C TRP A 319 -33.92 -46.40 -2.20
N LEU A 320 -34.47 -47.45 -2.81
CA LEU A 320 -35.87 -47.79 -2.61
C LEU A 320 -35.94 -48.39 -1.20
N PRO A 321 -36.66 -47.77 -0.25
CA PRO A 321 -36.95 -48.44 1.00
C PRO A 321 -37.77 -49.69 0.65
N SER A 322 -37.26 -50.87 0.97
CA SER A 322 -38.07 -52.08 0.98
C SER A 322 -39.22 -51.82 1.95
N SER A 323 -40.44 -51.91 1.46
CA SER A 323 -41.66 -51.97 2.25
C SER A 323 -41.55 -53.11 3.23
N GLY A 324 -41.07 -52.82 4.44
CA GLY A 324 -41.11 -53.73 5.57
C GLY A 324 -42.55 -53.87 6.02
N GLU A 325 -43.05 -55.09 5.96
CA GLU A 325 -44.23 -55.58 6.67
C GLU A 325 -44.27 -55.00 8.09
N ILE A 326 -45.36 -54.31 8.39
CA ILE A 326 -45.74 -53.93 9.75
C ILE A 326 -46.36 -55.19 10.35
N ASP A 327 -45.57 -55.94 11.12
CA ASP A 327 -46.08 -56.99 12.00
C ASP A 327 -46.87 -56.32 13.13
N GLU A 328 -48.19 -56.54 13.14
CA GLU A 328 -49.07 -56.22 14.27
C GLU A 328 -48.71 -57.11 15.48
N PRO A 329 -48.43 -56.54 16.66
CA PRO A 329 -48.37 -57.31 17.88
C PRO A 329 -49.79 -57.65 18.34
N ARG A 330 -50.12 -58.94 18.26
CA ARG A 330 -51.21 -59.58 18.98
C ARG A 330 -51.06 -59.40 20.49
N ASP A 331 -52.22 -59.23 21.11
CA ASP A 331 -52.53 -59.05 22.53
C ASP A 331 -51.74 -59.91 23.55
N GLY A 332 -51.62 -59.40 24.77
CA GLY A 332 -51.67 -60.24 25.96
C GLY A 332 -51.05 -59.69 27.24
N ALA A 333 -51.86 -59.05 28.09
CA ALA A 333 -52.03 -59.29 29.55
C ALA A 333 -52.51 -58.03 30.29
#